data_AF-A0A0F9G8Y2-F1
#
_entry.id   AF-A0A0F9G8Y2-F1
#
_cell.length_a   1.000
_cell.length_b   1.000
_cell.length_c   1.000
_cell.angle_alpha   90.00
_cell.angle_beta   90.00
_cell.angle_gamma   90.00
#
_symmetry.space_group_name_H-M   'P 1'
#
loop_
_entity.id
_entity.type
_entity.pdbx_description
1 polymer ?
#
loop_
_entity_poly.entity_id
_entity_poly.type
_entity_poly.pdbx_seq_one_letter_code
_entity_poly.pdbx_strand_id
1 'polypeptide(L)'
;GPIPCNIPFASFLFIFSLQVKQVTGLLNRYSKSTNIIIINKNAKNVLQEYCQKKYVPNPEYDLISQEGLDHKPLFTVEASVRVVINGKIQVEAADGIGTTKKAAEIKAAEKICDLLELNYNTQ
;
A
#
# COMPACT_ATOMS: atom_id res chain seq x y z
N GLY A 1 34.48 17.37 5.43
CA GLY A 1 34.36 16.17 6.29
C GLY A 1 32.97 15.60 6.13
N PRO A 2 32.79 14.28 6.08
CA PRO A 2 31.47 13.69 5.93
C PRO A 2 30.73 13.72 7.27
N ILE A 3 29.46 14.13 7.21
CA ILE A 3 28.51 14.11 8.33
C ILE A 3 28.22 12.63 8.66
N PRO A 4 28.37 12.16 9.91
CA PRO A 4 27.93 10.82 10.26
C PRO A 4 26.41 10.83 10.44
N CYS A 5 25.67 10.44 9.40
CA CYS A 5 24.25 10.09 9.53
C CYS A 5 24.13 8.74 10.26
N ASN A 6 24.20 8.79 11.59
CA ASN A 6 23.94 7.66 12.46
C ASN A 6 22.44 7.65 12.81
N ILE A 7 21.61 7.09 11.93
CA ILE A 7 20.23 6.76 12.28
C ILE A 7 20.31 5.45 13.09
N PRO A 8 19.92 5.44 14.37
CA PRO A 8 20.10 4.25 15.21
C PRO A 8 19.22 3.10 14.73
N PHE A 9 19.82 1.91 14.57
CA PHE A 9 19.17 0.64 14.23
C PHE A 9 17.91 0.34 15.10
N ALA A 10 17.83 0.94 16.30
CA ALA A 10 16.71 0.81 17.23
C ALA A 10 15.38 1.39 16.70
N SER A 11 15.41 2.41 15.84
CA SER A 11 14.19 2.96 15.21
C SER A 11 13.53 1.98 14.25
N PHE A 12 14.32 1.04 13.71
CA PHE A 12 13.85 0.02 12.75
C PHE A 12 13.11 -1.13 13.44
N LEU A 13 13.52 -1.51 14.66
CA LEU A 13 12.85 -2.54 15.48
C LEU A 13 11.55 -2.04 16.13
N PHE A 14 11.44 -0.74 16.41
CA PHE A 14 10.20 -0.19 16.98
C PHE A 14 9.03 -0.24 15.98
N ILE A 15 9.30 0.08 14.71
CA ILE A 15 8.32 -0.03 13.61
C ILE A 15 7.94 -1.49 13.35
N PHE A 16 8.90 -2.42 13.43
CA PHE A 16 8.62 -3.86 13.28
C PHE A 16 7.81 -4.45 14.46
N SER A 17 7.96 -3.91 15.68
CA SER A 17 7.26 -4.39 16.88
C SER A 17 5.78 -3.97 16.96
N LEU A 18 5.40 -2.86 16.31
CA LEU A 18 4.04 -2.31 16.34
C LEU A 18 3.08 -3.02 15.37
N GLN A 19 3.56 -3.59 14.26
CA GLN A 19 2.73 -4.40 13.38
C GLN A 19 2.44 -5.81 13.91
N VAL A 20 3.29 -6.37 14.77
CA VAL A 20 3.14 -7.79 15.20
C VAL A 20 2.23 -7.94 16.43
N LYS A 21 2.13 -6.94 17.31
CA LYS A 21 1.38 -7.06 18.58
C LYS A 21 -0.15 -7.06 18.44
N GLN A 22 -0.72 -6.66 17.30
CA GLN A 22 -2.17 -6.81 17.05
C GLN A 22 -2.54 -8.19 16.46
N VAL A 23 -1.56 -8.97 15.98
CA VAL A 23 -1.81 -10.10 15.08
C VAL A 23 -1.87 -11.45 15.80
N THR A 24 -1.16 -11.66 16.91
CA THR A 24 -0.97 -13.03 17.44
C THR A 24 -2.07 -13.53 18.39
N GLY A 25 -2.92 -12.67 18.95
CA GLY A 25 -3.98 -13.09 19.89
C GLY A 25 -5.31 -13.53 19.27
N LEU A 26 -5.63 -13.06 18.06
CA LEU A 26 -6.94 -13.28 17.39
C LEU A 26 -6.92 -14.37 16.31
N LEU A 27 -5.73 -14.81 15.88
CA LEU A 27 -5.56 -15.76 14.76
C LEU A 27 -6.18 -17.14 14.99
N ASN A 28 -6.30 -17.62 16.23
CA ASN A 28 -6.76 -19.00 16.48
C ASN A 28 -8.29 -19.19 16.53
N ARG A 29 -9.08 -18.10 16.60
CA ARG A 29 -10.56 -18.18 16.71
C ARG A 29 -11.29 -17.91 15.40
N TYR A 30 -10.63 -17.30 14.42
CA TYR A 30 -11.19 -16.93 13.12
C TYR A 30 -11.07 -18.02 12.04
N SER A 31 -10.26 -19.07 12.26
CA SER A 31 -10.00 -20.14 11.29
C SER A 31 -11.21 -21.01 10.93
N LYS A 32 -12.35 -20.85 11.64
CA LYS A 32 -13.57 -21.66 11.45
C LYS A 32 -14.63 -21.03 10.53
N SER A 33 -14.43 -19.79 10.05
CA SER A 33 -15.38 -19.08 9.15
C SER A 33 -14.88 -18.98 7.70
N THR A 34 -13.94 -19.85 7.33
CA THR A 34 -12.96 -19.71 6.23
C THR A 34 -13.42 -20.26 4.88
N ASN A 35 -14.73 -20.49 4.65
CA ASN A 35 -15.24 -21.02 3.37
C ASN A 35 -16.23 -20.09 2.61
N ILE A 36 -16.46 -18.86 3.07
CA ILE A 36 -17.37 -17.89 2.39
C ILE A 36 -16.58 -16.72 1.73
N ILE A 37 -15.28 -16.60 2.01
CA ILE A 37 -14.40 -15.56 1.45
C ILE A 37 -13.99 -15.95 0.03
N ILE A 38 -14.87 -15.66 -0.92
CA ILE A 38 -14.51 -15.40 -2.30
C ILE A 38 -13.43 -14.32 -2.26
N ILE A 39 -12.17 -14.68 -2.51
CA ILE A 39 -11.02 -13.78 -2.34
C ILE A 39 -11.07 -12.72 -3.46
N ASN A 40 -11.82 -11.65 -3.22
CA ASN A 40 -11.77 -10.46 -4.04
C ASN A 40 -10.47 -9.70 -3.70
N LYS A 41 -9.39 -10.01 -4.41
CA LYS A 41 -8.06 -9.42 -4.19
C LYS A 41 -8.05 -7.97 -4.67
N ASN A 42 -8.45 -7.04 -3.81
CA ASN A 42 -8.35 -5.60 -4.08
C ASN A 42 -6.88 -5.19 -4.31
N ALA A 43 -6.60 -4.35 -5.30
CA ALA A 43 -5.27 -3.84 -5.62
C ALA A 43 -4.52 -3.26 -4.41
N LYS A 44 -5.22 -2.56 -3.50
CA LYS A 44 -4.60 -2.02 -2.26
C LYS A 44 -4.04 -3.13 -1.36
N ASN A 45 -4.77 -4.23 -1.22
CA ASN A 45 -4.33 -5.38 -0.42
C ASN A 45 -3.15 -6.08 -1.10
N VAL A 46 -3.18 -6.21 -2.43
CA VAL A 46 -2.09 -6.82 -3.21
C VAL A 46 -0.80 -6.01 -3.08
N LEU A 47 -0.86 -4.68 -3.18
CA LEU A 47 0.30 -3.83 -2.91
C LEU A 47 0.80 -3.96 -1.47
N GLN A 48 -0.11 -4.02 -0.49
CA GLN A 48 0.28 -4.17 0.91
C GLN A 48 0.99 -5.52 1.15
N GLU A 49 0.48 -6.62 0.58
CA GLU A 49 1.13 -7.92 0.63
C GLU A 49 2.50 -7.91 -0.05
N TYR A 50 2.62 -7.24 -1.20
CA TYR A 50 3.90 -7.05 -1.88
C TYR A 50 4.90 -6.35 -0.95
N CYS A 51 4.47 -5.27 -0.30
CA CYS A 51 5.34 -4.51 0.60
C CYS A 51 5.84 -5.35 1.78
N GLN A 52 4.94 -6.12 2.39
CA GLN A 52 5.27 -7.04 3.48
C GLN A 52 6.24 -8.14 3.01
N LYS A 53 6.01 -8.74 1.84
CA LYS A 53 6.88 -9.78 1.26
C LYS A 53 8.28 -9.25 0.94
N LYS A 54 8.38 -7.99 0.52
CA LYS A 54 9.65 -7.35 0.18
C LYS A 54 10.31 -6.62 1.36
N TYR A 55 9.71 -6.69 2.55
CA TYR A 55 10.17 -5.99 3.76
C TYR A 55 10.37 -4.49 3.54
N VAL A 56 9.52 -3.88 2.71
CA VAL A 56 9.49 -2.44 2.45
C VAL A 56 8.32 -1.79 3.19
N PRO A 57 8.38 -0.47 3.45
CA PRO A 57 7.25 0.27 4.01
C PRO A 57 5.97 0.09 3.19
N ASN A 58 4.82 0.19 3.86
CA ASN A 58 3.51 0.19 3.21
C ASN A 58 3.40 1.35 2.19
N PRO A 59 2.54 1.21 1.17
CA PRO A 59 2.32 2.27 0.19
C PRO A 59 1.70 3.51 0.84
N GLU A 60 2.16 4.68 0.42
CA GLU A 60 1.65 5.99 0.84
C GLU A 60 0.66 6.51 -0.22
N TYR A 61 -0.34 7.27 0.21
CA TYR A 61 -1.40 7.79 -0.66
C TYR A 61 -1.65 9.27 -0.35
N ASP A 62 -1.34 10.13 -1.32
CA ASP A 62 -1.45 11.57 -1.19
C ASP A 62 -2.53 12.13 -2.11
N LEU A 63 -3.40 12.98 -1.57
CA LEU A 63 -4.42 13.65 -2.37
C LEU A 63 -3.76 14.82 -3.09
N ILE A 64 -3.66 14.72 -4.42
CA ILE A 64 -3.03 15.74 -5.27
C ILE A 64 -4.02 16.85 -5.60
N SER A 65 -5.24 16.47 -6.00
CA SER A 65 -6.27 17.46 -6.30
C SER A 65 -7.67 16.91 -6.03
N GLN A 66 -8.56 17.84 -5.75
CA GLN A 66 -10.00 17.60 -5.68
C GLN A 66 -10.67 18.70 -6.49
N GLU A 67 -11.17 18.34 -7.66
CA GLU A 67 -11.77 19.24 -8.62
C GLU A 67 -13.10 18.66 -9.10
N GLY A 68 -13.96 19.46 -9.70
CA GLY A 68 -15.22 18.96 -10.27
C GLY A 68 -16.42 19.83 -9.92
N LEU A 69 -17.54 19.55 -10.56
CA LEU A 69 -18.80 20.24 -10.28
C LEU A 69 -19.32 19.83 -8.90
N ASP A 70 -20.11 20.69 -8.26
CA ASP A 70 -20.70 20.43 -6.93
C ASP A 70 -21.42 19.08 -6.79
N HIS A 71 -21.90 18.52 -7.91
CA HIS A 71 -22.60 17.23 -7.95
C HIS A 71 -21.76 16.07 -8.53
N LYS A 72 -20.51 16.32 -8.97
CA LYS A 72 -19.58 15.34 -9.55
C LYS A 72 -18.13 15.69 -9.19
N PRO A 73 -17.71 15.48 -7.93
CA PRO A 73 -16.32 15.66 -7.54
C PRO A 73 -15.44 14.58 -8.18
N LEU A 74 -14.25 15.00 -8.56
CA LEU A 74 -13.15 14.21 -9.09
C LEU A 74 -11.96 14.36 -8.15
N PHE A 75 -11.46 13.23 -7.69
CA PHE A 75 -10.33 13.16 -6.78
C PHE A 75 -9.15 12.56 -7.55
N THR A 76 -8.01 13.25 -7.50
CA THR A 76 -6.72 12.73 -7.95
C THR A 76 -5.89 12.38 -6.72
N VAL A 77 -5.45 11.13 -6.65
CA VAL A 77 -4.59 10.62 -5.58
C VAL A 77 -3.35 10.01 -6.20
N GLU A 78 -2.19 10.41 -5.73
CA GLU A 78 -0.93 9.74 -6.04
C GLU A 78 -0.71 8.62 -5.02
N ALA A 79 -0.42 7.42 -5.49
CA ALA A 79 0.10 6.36 -4.64
C ALA A 79 1.61 6.27 -4.86
N SER A 80 2.37 6.04 -3.79
CA SER A 80 3.81 5.82 -3.86
C SER A 80 4.23 4.56 -3.09
N VAL A 81 5.15 3.77 -3.67
CA VAL A 81 5.64 2.53 -3.08
C VAL A 81 7.14 2.39 -3.29
N ARG A 82 7.83 1.83 -2.28
CA ARG A 82 9.25 1.49 -2.42
C ARG A 82 9.39 0.10 -3.02
N VAL A 83 10.20 -0.02 -4.07
CA VAL A 83 10.47 -1.27 -4.77
C VAL A 83 11.96 -1.56 -4.78
N VAL A 84 12.33 -2.84 -4.76
CA VAL A 84 13.72 -3.26 -4.84
C VAL A 84 13.97 -3.88 -6.21
N ILE A 85 14.64 -3.13 -7.08
CA ILE A 85 14.99 -3.55 -8.44
C ILE A 85 16.52 -3.65 -8.51
N ASN A 86 17.05 -4.83 -8.86
CA ASN A 86 18.49 -5.08 -8.97
C ASN A 86 19.29 -4.69 -7.71
N GLY A 87 18.72 -4.93 -6.53
CA GLY A 87 19.34 -4.61 -5.24
C GLY A 87 19.35 -3.13 -4.86
N LYS A 88 18.69 -2.25 -5.64
CA LYS A 88 18.51 -0.83 -5.33
C LYS A 88 17.06 -0.55 -4.96
N ILE A 89 16.87 0.27 -3.92
CA ILE A 89 15.55 0.77 -3.53
C ILE A 89 15.20 1.94 -4.45
N GLN A 90 14.06 1.84 -5.13
CA GLN A 90 13.47 2.89 -5.96
C GLN A 90 12.07 3.19 -5.44
N VAL A 91 11.54 4.37 -5.78
CA VAL A 91 10.17 4.75 -5.44
C VAL A 91 9.39 4.79 -6.74
N GLU A 92 8.35 3.96 -6.84
CA GLU A 92 7.39 4.01 -7.92
C GLU A 92 6.18 4.79 -7.44
N ALA A 93 5.70 5.70 -8.28
CA ALA A 93 4.51 6.50 -8.00
C ALA A 93 3.55 6.47 -9.20
N ALA A 94 2.25 6.45 -8.93
CA ALA A 94 1.24 6.52 -9.96
C ALA A 94 -0.03 7.22 -9.47
N ASP A 95 -0.64 8.00 -10.37
CA ASP A 95 -1.86 8.75 -10.07
C ASP A 95 -3.13 7.97 -10.40
N GLY A 96 -4.08 7.95 -9.48
CA GLY A 96 -5.42 7.42 -9.68
C GLY A 96 -6.47 8.52 -9.63
N ILE A 97 -7.47 8.40 -10.51
CA ILE A 97 -8.56 9.37 -10.61
C ILE A 97 -9.90 8.69 -10.30
N GLY A 98 -10.64 9.21 -9.32
CA GLY A 98 -11.91 8.62 -8.89
C GLY A 98 -12.98 9.64 -8.58
N THR A 99 -14.24 9.22 -8.59
CA THR A 99 -15.38 10.03 -8.10
C THR A 99 -15.43 10.15 -6.58
N THR A 100 -14.61 9.35 -5.90
CA THR A 100 -14.40 9.40 -4.45
C THR A 100 -12.91 9.24 -4.18
N LYS A 101 -12.42 9.75 -3.04
CA LYS A 101 -11.02 9.56 -2.61
C LYS A 101 -10.62 8.08 -2.59
N LYS A 102 -11.50 7.20 -2.11
CA LYS A 102 -11.25 5.74 -2.09
C LYS A 102 -11.11 5.14 -3.49
N ALA A 103 -11.95 5.56 -4.43
CA ALA A 103 -11.86 5.10 -5.81
C ALA A 103 -10.57 5.59 -6.49
N ALA A 104 -10.15 6.83 -6.20
CA ALA A 104 -8.89 7.38 -6.68
C ALA A 104 -7.69 6.58 -6.12
N GLU A 105 -7.68 6.31 -4.81
CA GLU A 105 -6.66 5.46 -4.16
C GLU A 105 -6.58 4.05 -4.78
N ILE A 106 -7.74 3.41 -5.03
CA ILE A 106 -7.76 2.07 -5.64
C ILE A 106 -7.16 2.13 -7.05
N LYS A 107 -7.55 3.09 -7.89
CA LYS A 107 -6.98 3.22 -9.24
C LYS A 107 -5.50 3.55 -9.25
N ALA A 108 -5.03 4.34 -8.28
CA ALA A 108 -3.61 4.61 -8.11
C ALA A 108 -2.86 3.30 -7.80
N ALA A 109 -3.42 2.50 -6.89
CA ALA A 109 -2.89 1.20 -6.53
C ALA A 109 -2.90 0.20 -7.71
N GLU A 110 -3.96 0.18 -8.51
CA GLU A 110 -4.08 -0.66 -9.72
C GLU A 110 -2.93 -0.36 -10.70
N LYS A 111 -2.67 0.91 -10.99
CA LYS A 111 -1.56 1.30 -11.87
C LYS A 111 -0.20 0.84 -11.35
N ILE A 112 0.05 0.95 -10.05
CA ILE A 112 1.30 0.43 -9.46
C ILE A 112 1.34 -1.10 -9.54
N CYS A 113 0.24 -1.79 -9.28
CA CYS A 113 0.18 -3.24 -9.46
C CYS A 113 0.49 -3.63 -10.90
N ASP A 114 0.00 -2.88 -11.89
CA ASP A 114 0.28 -3.11 -13.31
C ASP A 114 1.77 -2.90 -13.62
N LEU A 115 2.38 -1.83 -13.09
CA LEU A 115 3.83 -1.57 -13.22
C LEU A 115 4.69 -2.68 -12.60
N LEU A 116 4.19 -3.33 -11.54
CA LEU A 116 4.86 -4.42 -10.83
C LEU A 116 4.39 -5.81 -11.27
N GLU A 117 3.54 -5.90 -12.29
CA GLU A 117 2.96 -7.14 -12.83
C GLU A 117 2.29 -8.02 -11.75
N LEU A 118 1.59 -7.39 -10.80
CA LEU A 118 0.90 -8.07 -9.70
C LEU A 118 -0.53 -8.47 -10.08
N ASN A 119 -0.95 -9.67 -9.66
CA ASN A 119 -2.30 -10.17 -9.91
C ASN A 119 -3.31 -9.64 -8.87
N TYR A 120 -4.29 -8.86 -9.31
CA TYR A 120 -5.41 -8.36 -8.51
C TYR A 120 -6.74 -8.48 -9.28
N ASN A 121 -7.86 -8.34 -8.57
CA ASN A 121 -9.19 -8.29 -9.17
C ASN A 121 -9.59 -6.83 -9.34
N THR A 122 -9.89 -6.43 -10.57
CA THR A 122 -10.54 -5.14 -10.85
C THR A 122 -11.96 -5.16 -10.29
N GLN A 123 -12.33 -4.15 -9.50
CA GLN A 123 -13.70 -3.99 -8.97
C GLN A 123 -14.48 -2.94 -9.74
#